data_AF-A0A818D258-F1
#
_entry.id   AF-A0A818D258-F1
#
_cell.length_a   1.000
_cell.length_b   1.000
_cell.length_c   1.000
_cell.angle_alpha   90.00
_cell.angle_beta   90.00
_cell.angle_gamma   90.00
#
_symmetry.space_group_name_H-M   'P 1'
#
loop_
_entity.id
_entity.type
_entity.pdbx_description
1 polymer ?
#
loop_
_entity_poly.entity_id
_entity_poly.type
_entity_poly.pdbx_seq_one_letter_code
_entity_poly.pdbx_strand_id
1 'polypeptide(L)'
;MYPRLAKEILSYRIAMRESAADNTRLFGYEGWRILWESARTGVDVTPDICPQVRLYQMHIIGDIEFATRQYVAAAGDQKWLLSERDGDLIYETARFWSSRAVYSDKKQQYEILNVMPPDEDAEPYKNNSVFTNAVASLSVNLADRISGITKKTVPKAWLDIASNLYFPFDEASQTHLEYEGFDLSK
;
A
#
# COMPACT_ATOMS: atom_id res chain seq x y z
N MET A 1 -8.91 -13.37 -21.29
CA MET A 1 -8.44 -13.04 -19.92
C MET A 1 -7.99 -14.34 -19.24
N TYR A 2 -6.90 -14.33 -18.47
CA TYR A 2 -6.33 -15.53 -17.82
C TYR A 2 -6.42 -15.44 -16.27
N PRO A 3 -7.63 -15.48 -15.67
CA PRO A 3 -7.83 -15.24 -14.23
C PRO A 3 -7.12 -16.27 -13.35
N ARG A 4 -6.95 -17.52 -13.82
CA ARG A 4 -6.17 -18.54 -13.12
C ARG A 4 -4.72 -18.11 -12.89
N LEU A 5 -4.05 -17.56 -13.91
CA LEU A 5 -2.67 -17.11 -13.77
C LEU A 5 -2.54 -15.93 -12.82
N ALA A 6 -3.48 -14.97 -12.90
CA ALA A 6 -3.53 -13.86 -11.95
C ALA A 6 -3.69 -14.34 -10.50
N LYS A 7 -4.55 -15.34 -10.28
CA LYS A 7 -4.73 -15.98 -8.97
C LYS A 7 -3.44 -16.60 -8.46
N GLU A 8 -2.71 -17.35 -9.29
CA GLU A 8 -1.44 -17.97 -8.89
C GLU A 8 -0.38 -16.91 -8.51
N ILE A 9 -0.31 -15.80 -9.26
CA ILE A 9 0.60 -14.68 -8.96
C ILE A 9 0.26 -14.04 -7.59
N LEU A 10 -1.03 -13.82 -7.30
CA LEU A 10 -1.45 -13.31 -5.99
C LEU A 10 -1.23 -14.34 -4.87
N SER A 11 -1.46 -15.62 -5.15
CA SER A 11 -1.23 -16.72 -4.20
C SER A 11 0.24 -16.82 -3.78
N TYR A 12 1.18 -16.47 -4.66
CA TYR A 12 2.59 -16.33 -4.27
C TYR A 12 2.77 -15.23 -3.21
N ARG A 13 2.21 -14.04 -3.40
CA ARG A 13 2.31 -12.95 -2.40
C ARG A 13 1.71 -13.34 -1.06
N ILE A 14 0.55 -14.02 -1.07
CA ILE A 14 -0.11 -14.55 0.13
C ILE A 14 0.72 -15.65 0.81
N ALA A 15 1.45 -16.46 0.04
CA ALA A 15 2.34 -17.47 0.60
C ALA A 15 3.48 -16.82 1.41
N MET A 16 3.87 -15.58 1.10
CA MET A 16 4.92 -14.82 1.81
C MET A 16 4.39 -14.00 3.00
N ARG A 17 3.14 -14.20 3.43
CA ARG A 17 2.49 -13.41 4.48
C ARG A 17 3.22 -13.40 5.83
N GLU A 18 3.87 -14.49 6.21
CA GLU A 18 4.62 -14.56 7.46
C GLU A 18 5.84 -13.64 7.42
N SER A 19 6.58 -13.65 6.29
CA SER A 19 7.68 -12.73 6.05
C SER A 19 7.22 -11.27 6.01
N ALA A 20 6.05 -11.00 5.42
CA ALA A 20 5.48 -9.65 5.44
C ALA A 20 5.09 -9.20 6.86
N ALA A 21 4.50 -10.08 7.67
CA ALA A 21 4.15 -9.79 9.06
C ALA A 21 5.40 -9.59 9.94
N ASP A 22 6.45 -10.39 9.75
CA ASP A 22 7.73 -10.19 10.43
C ASP A 22 8.38 -8.87 10.03
N ASN A 23 8.36 -8.53 8.74
CA ASN A 23 8.83 -7.26 8.24
C ASN A 23 8.08 -6.09 8.89
N THR A 24 6.75 -6.17 9.01
CA THR A 24 5.96 -5.17 9.74
C THR A 24 6.43 -5.00 11.19
N ARG A 25 6.60 -6.10 11.93
CA ARG A 25 7.01 -6.08 13.34
C ARG A 25 8.37 -5.42 13.55
N LEU A 26 9.31 -5.65 12.62
CA LEU A 26 10.64 -5.03 12.67
C LEU A 26 10.60 -3.50 12.66
N PHE A 27 9.60 -2.92 12.00
CA PHE A 27 9.43 -1.46 11.89
C PHE A 27 8.36 -0.88 12.82
N GLY A 28 7.77 -1.70 13.70
CA GLY A 28 6.78 -1.23 14.68
C GLY A 28 5.41 -0.84 14.10
N TYR A 29 5.06 -1.35 12.91
CA TYR A 29 3.76 -1.14 12.28
C TYR A 29 2.79 -2.30 12.57
N GLU A 30 1.58 -2.22 12.02
CA GLU A 30 0.62 -3.33 12.00
C GLU A 30 0.37 -3.82 10.56
N GLY A 31 -0.34 -4.94 10.40
CA GLY A 31 -0.67 -5.44 9.07
C GLY A 31 0.49 -6.12 8.34
N TRP A 32 0.42 -6.15 7.01
CA TRP A 32 1.45 -6.74 6.14
C TRP A 32 2.22 -5.66 5.38
N ARG A 33 3.46 -5.44 5.78
CA ARG A 33 4.47 -4.68 5.06
C ARG A 33 5.14 -5.61 4.05
N ILE A 34 4.54 -5.73 2.87
CA ILE A 34 5.06 -6.59 1.80
C ILE A 34 6.45 -6.11 1.37
N LEU A 35 7.33 -7.07 1.10
CA LEU A 35 8.73 -6.86 0.76
C LEU A 35 8.87 -6.32 -0.67
N TRP A 36 9.88 -5.47 -0.89
CA TRP A 36 10.11 -4.81 -2.18
C TRP A 36 10.52 -5.85 -3.23
N GLU A 37 11.70 -6.45 -3.05
CA GLU A 37 12.13 -7.61 -3.82
C GLU A 37 11.89 -8.89 -3.02
N SER A 38 11.12 -9.81 -3.59
CA SER A 38 10.82 -11.11 -3.00
C SER A 38 11.14 -12.23 -3.98
N ALA A 39 11.71 -13.31 -3.46
CA ALA A 39 12.06 -14.49 -4.23
C ALA A 39 11.49 -15.77 -3.58
N ARG A 40 12.17 -16.90 -3.73
CA ARG A 40 11.70 -18.23 -3.30
C ARG A 40 11.37 -18.32 -1.81
N THR A 41 12.14 -17.67 -0.95
CA THR A 41 12.06 -17.83 0.51
C THR A 41 11.15 -16.82 1.19
N GLY A 42 10.66 -15.80 0.47
CA GLY A 42 9.89 -14.70 1.06
C GLY A 42 10.72 -13.68 1.83
N VAL A 43 12.02 -13.93 2.02
CA VAL A 43 12.96 -12.95 2.58
C VAL A 43 13.20 -11.86 1.54
N ASP A 44 13.40 -10.63 2.02
CA ASP A 44 13.72 -9.49 1.18
C ASP A 44 15.08 -9.72 0.52
N VAL A 45 15.12 -9.73 -0.81
CA VAL A 45 16.34 -9.95 -1.58
C VAL A 45 16.89 -8.66 -2.19
N THR A 46 16.35 -7.50 -1.81
CA THR A 46 16.83 -6.19 -2.27
C THR A 46 18.31 -6.06 -1.91
N PRO A 47 19.18 -5.73 -2.87
CA PRO A 47 20.62 -5.70 -2.63
C PRO A 47 21.04 -4.77 -1.49
N ASP A 48 22.06 -5.17 -0.73
CA ASP A 48 22.65 -4.35 0.36
C ASP A 48 23.33 -3.07 -0.15
N ILE A 49 23.56 -2.95 -1.45
CA ILE A 49 24.09 -1.73 -2.08
C ILE A 49 23.04 -0.62 -2.23
N CYS A 50 21.75 -0.95 -2.16
CA CYS A 50 20.63 -0.01 -2.26
C CYS A 50 19.58 -0.26 -1.16
N PRO A 51 19.97 -0.27 0.14
CA PRO A 51 19.08 -0.65 1.22
C PRO A 51 17.89 0.31 1.38
N GLN A 52 18.01 1.55 0.88
CA GLN A 52 16.94 2.55 0.92
C GLN A 52 15.67 2.09 0.20
N VAL A 53 15.80 1.27 -0.85
CA VAL A 53 14.70 0.82 -1.70
C VAL A 53 13.72 -0.01 -0.87
N ARG A 54 14.19 -1.09 -0.22
CA ARG A 54 13.35 -1.90 0.70
C ARG A 54 12.88 -1.17 1.95
N LEU A 55 13.55 -0.09 2.35
CA LEU A 55 13.18 0.67 3.54
C LEU A 55 12.06 1.68 3.26
N TYR A 56 12.13 2.37 2.12
CA TYR A 56 11.31 3.55 1.85
C TYR A 56 10.33 3.39 0.68
N GLN A 57 10.55 2.46 -0.25
CA GLN A 57 9.71 2.28 -1.45
C GLN A 57 8.54 1.32 -1.17
N MET A 58 7.65 1.74 -0.26
CA MET A 58 6.57 0.89 0.23
C MET A 58 5.33 0.84 -0.67
N HIS A 59 5.32 1.55 -1.80
CA HIS A 59 4.17 1.57 -2.70
C HIS A 59 3.84 0.19 -3.31
N ILE A 60 4.80 -0.75 -3.33
CA ILE A 60 4.58 -2.16 -3.71
C ILE A 60 3.39 -2.81 -2.99
N ILE A 61 3.11 -2.38 -1.75
CA ILE A 61 1.99 -2.85 -0.95
C ILE A 61 0.66 -2.42 -1.61
N GLY A 62 0.58 -1.15 -2.01
CA GLY A 62 -0.55 -0.61 -2.74
C GLY A 62 -0.65 -1.14 -4.17
N ASP A 63 0.47 -1.43 -4.83
CA ASP A 63 0.49 -2.01 -6.18
C ASP A 63 -0.12 -3.42 -6.19
N ILE A 64 0.24 -4.25 -5.19
CA ILE A 64 -0.30 -5.60 -5.02
C ILE A 64 -1.80 -5.53 -4.68
N GLU A 65 -2.21 -4.57 -3.86
CA GLU A 65 -3.63 -4.36 -3.58
C GLU A 65 -4.38 -3.90 -4.84
N PHE A 66 -3.84 -2.97 -5.62
CA PHE A 66 -4.46 -2.54 -6.86
C PHE A 66 -4.56 -3.68 -7.89
N ALA A 67 -3.56 -4.54 -7.98
CA ALA A 67 -3.62 -5.78 -8.76
C ALA A 67 -4.72 -6.74 -8.22
N THR A 68 -4.86 -6.84 -6.90
CA THR A 68 -5.90 -7.62 -6.24
C THR A 68 -7.30 -7.08 -6.56
N ARG A 69 -7.49 -5.76 -6.51
CA ARG A 69 -8.73 -5.09 -6.93
C ARG A 69 -9.10 -5.43 -8.36
N GLN A 70 -8.13 -5.38 -9.28
CA GLN A 70 -8.34 -5.74 -10.69
C GLN A 70 -8.74 -7.21 -10.83
N TYR A 71 -8.05 -8.12 -10.14
CA TYR A 71 -8.41 -9.55 -10.12
C TYR A 71 -9.83 -9.78 -9.65
N VAL A 72 -10.21 -9.20 -8.51
CA VAL A 72 -11.55 -9.33 -7.92
C VAL A 72 -12.62 -8.79 -8.86
N ALA A 73 -12.41 -7.60 -9.42
CA ALA A 73 -13.36 -6.97 -10.34
C ALA A 73 -13.55 -7.76 -11.63
N ALA A 74 -12.47 -8.36 -12.16
CA ALA A 74 -12.49 -9.05 -13.44
C ALA A 74 -12.92 -10.52 -13.34
N ALA A 75 -12.52 -11.23 -12.27
CA ALA A 75 -12.78 -12.65 -12.09
C ALA A 75 -14.06 -12.95 -11.31
N GLY A 76 -14.51 -12.03 -10.43
CA GLY A 76 -15.67 -12.26 -9.56
C GLY A 76 -15.50 -13.44 -8.61
N ASP A 77 -14.26 -13.83 -8.26
CA ASP A 77 -13.96 -15.01 -7.45
C ASP A 77 -14.28 -14.77 -5.97
N GLN A 78 -15.57 -14.87 -5.62
CA GLN A 78 -16.05 -14.72 -4.24
C GLN A 78 -15.46 -15.77 -3.30
N LYS A 79 -15.15 -16.98 -3.79
CA LYS A 79 -14.54 -18.01 -2.94
C LYS A 79 -13.15 -17.60 -2.49
N TRP A 80 -12.37 -16.97 -3.38
CA TRP A 80 -11.07 -16.40 -3.03
C TRP A 80 -11.21 -15.23 -2.05
N LEU A 81 -12.17 -14.33 -2.26
CA LEU A 81 -12.44 -13.21 -1.33
C LEU A 81 -12.85 -13.67 0.08
N LEU A 82 -13.65 -14.73 0.17
CA LEU A 82 -14.14 -15.30 1.43
C LEU A 82 -13.12 -16.23 2.12
N SER A 83 -12.02 -16.57 1.43
CA SER A 83 -10.92 -17.32 2.01
C SER A 83 -10.29 -16.49 3.13
N GLU A 84 -10.20 -17.05 4.34
CA GLU A 84 -9.48 -16.41 5.43
C GLU A 84 -8.02 -16.17 5.03
N ARG A 85 -7.38 -17.15 4.38
CA ARG A 85 -5.99 -17.02 3.95
C ARG A 85 -5.79 -15.98 2.85
N ASP A 86 -6.61 -16.04 1.80
CA ASP A 86 -6.32 -15.27 0.58
C ASP A 86 -6.93 -13.87 0.62
N GLY A 87 -8.15 -13.74 1.15
CA GLY A 87 -8.82 -12.45 1.30
C GLY A 87 -8.19 -11.55 2.36
N ASP A 88 -7.43 -12.10 3.31
CA ASP A 88 -6.70 -11.32 4.34
C ASP A 88 -5.69 -10.36 3.74
N LEU A 89 -5.15 -10.63 2.55
CA LEU A 89 -4.25 -9.70 1.84
C LEU A 89 -4.83 -8.27 1.79
N ILE A 90 -6.13 -8.13 1.53
CA ILE A 90 -6.79 -6.83 1.41
C ILE A 90 -6.86 -6.13 2.78
N TYR A 91 -7.21 -6.85 3.85
CA TYR A 91 -7.38 -6.27 5.18
C TYR A 91 -6.04 -5.98 5.86
N GLU A 92 -5.05 -6.87 5.70
CA GLU A 92 -3.74 -6.71 6.32
C GLU A 92 -2.91 -5.61 5.65
N THR A 93 -3.08 -5.37 4.35
CA THR A 93 -2.46 -4.21 3.68
C THR A 93 -3.17 -2.90 4.04
N ALA A 94 -4.51 -2.89 4.15
CA ALA A 94 -5.24 -1.74 4.67
C ALA A 94 -4.86 -1.39 6.11
N ARG A 95 -4.67 -2.42 6.95
CA ARG A 95 -4.16 -2.28 8.32
C ARG A 95 -2.76 -1.67 8.36
N PHE A 96 -1.88 -2.11 7.46
CA PHE A 96 -0.55 -1.53 7.31
C PHE A 96 -0.63 -0.03 7.02
N TRP A 97 -1.36 0.37 5.97
CA TRP A 97 -1.47 1.79 5.61
C TRP A 97 -2.07 2.64 6.73
N SER A 98 -3.06 2.10 7.43
CA SER A 98 -3.69 2.79 8.56
C SER A 98 -2.74 2.95 9.76
N SER A 99 -1.83 2.00 9.98
CA SER A 99 -0.78 2.13 11.01
C SER A 99 0.39 3.00 10.59
N ARG A 100 0.58 3.21 9.28
CA ARG A 100 1.71 3.92 8.68
C ARG A 100 1.50 5.43 8.60
N ALA A 101 0.25 5.86 8.45
CA ALA A 101 -0.13 7.26 8.38
C ALA A 101 -0.02 7.93 9.75
N VAL A 102 0.38 9.21 9.75
CA VAL A 102 0.46 10.05 10.95
C VAL A 102 -0.43 11.27 10.79
N TYR A 103 -1.07 11.73 11.87
CA TYR A 103 -1.90 12.94 11.81
C TYR A 103 -1.05 14.20 11.96
N SER A 104 -1.36 15.22 11.16
CA SER A 104 -0.66 16.50 11.15
C SER A 104 -1.55 17.60 11.72
N ASP A 105 -1.28 18.03 12.95
CA ASP A 105 -2.04 19.14 13.55
C ASP A 105 -1.94 20.43 12.73
N LYS A 106 -0.82 20.64 12.03
CA LYS A 106 -0.60 21.83 11.19
C LYS A 106 -1.49 21.81 9.94
N LYS A 107 -1.62 20.66 9.28
CA LYS A 107 -2.41 20.52 8.04
C LYS A 107 -3.87 20.12 8.31
N GLN A 108 -4.18 19.67 9.52
CA GLN A 108 -5.45 19.02 9.87
C GLN A 108 -5.77 17.82 8.96
N GLN A 109 -4.74 17.09 8.54
CA GLN A 109 -4.81 15.96 7.60
C GLN A 109 -3.81 14.87 8.00
N TYR A 110 -3.99 13.67 7.45
CA TYR A 110 -3.05 12.57 7.61
C TYR A 110 -1.92 12.64 6.58
N GLU A 111 -0.74 12.20 6.97
CA GLU A 111 0.47 12.23 6.15
C GLU A 111 1.13 10.86 6.11
N ILE A 112 1.80 10.54 4.99
CA ILE A 112 2.74 9.43 4.91
C ILE A 112 4.12 10.04 4.63
N LEU A 113 4.93 10.08 5.69
CA LEU A 113 6.24 10.73 5.70
C LEU A 113 7.36 9.75 5.38
N ASN A 114 8.52 10.21 4.93
CA ASN A 114 9.72 9.40 4.72
C ASN A 114 9.47 8.16 3.85
N VAL A 115 9.12 8.39 2.58
CA VAL A 115 8.96 7.35 1.56
C VAL A 115 9.89 7.60 0.38
N MET A 116 10.01 6.61 -0.49
CA MET A 116 10.54 6.74 -1.83
C MET A 116 9.35 6.58 -2.80
N PRO A 117 9.09 7.57 -3.69
CA PRO A 117 8.05 7.47 -4.71
C PRO A 117 8.46 6.42 -5.79
N PRO A 118 7.59 6.13 -6.78
CA PRO A 118 7.99 5.30 -7.92
C PRO A 118 9.16 5.85 -8.73
N ASP A 119 9.33 7.18 -8.75
CA ASP A 119 10.56 7.80 -9.25
C ASP A 119 11.70 7.54 -8.25
N GLU A 120 12.57 6.59 -8.57
CA GLU A 120 13.71 6.25 -7.72
C GLU A 120 14.80 7.34 -7.75
N ASP A 121 14.87 8.15 -8.81
CA ASP A 121 15.83 9.26 -8.92
C ASP A 121 15.49 10.40 -7.96
N ALA A 122 14.24 10.48 -7.49
CA ALA A 122 13.85 11.36 -6.40
C ALA A 122 14.65 11.07 -5.12
N GLU A 123 15.17 9.85 -4.93
CA GLU A 123 15.83 9.37 -3.72
C GLU A 123 14.85 9.31 -2.50
N PRO A 124 15.17 8.58 -1.42
CA PRO A 124 14.26 8.41 -0.28
C PRO A 124 14.01 9.71 0.50
N TYR A 125 13.25 9.60 1.60
CA TYR A 125 12.91 10.70 2.53
C TYR A 125 11.95 11.76 1.94
N LYS A 126 11.14 11.37 0.97
CA LYS A 126 10.05 12.22 0.48
C LYS A 126 8.84 12.11 1.39
N ASN A 127 8.19 13.23 1.64
CA ASN A 127 6.93 13.25 2.38
C ASN A 127 5.78 13.37 1.38
N ASN A 128 4.67 12.68 1.69
CA ASN A 128 3.42 12.83 0.97
C ASN A 128 3.58 12.64 -0.55
N SER A 129 4.32 11.58 -0.94
CA SER A 129 4.33 11.15 -2.34
C SER A 129 2.89 10.91 -2.80
N VAL A 130 2.47 11.62 -3.85
CA VAL A 130 1.08 11.58 -4.33
C VAL A 130 0.69 10.16 -4.73
N PHE A 131 1.60 9.43 -5.38
CA PHE A 131 1.38 8.05 -5.78
C PHE A 131 1.20 7.14 -4.57
N THR A 132 2.13 7.20 -3.62
CA THR A 132 2.09 6.37 -2.41
C THR A 132 0.83 6.65 -1.58
N ASN A 133 0.46 7.92 -1.40
CA ASN A 133 -0.76 8.29 -0.69
C ASN A 133 -2.02 7.82 -1.43
N ALA A 134 -2.02 7.86 -2.77
CA ALA A 134 -3.15 7.41 -3.58
C ALA A 134 -3.36 5.91 -3.43
N VAL A 135 -2.32 5.10 -3.59
CA VAL A 135 -2.44 3.65 -3.46
C VAL A 135 -2.79 3.24 -2.02
N ALA A 136 -2.26 3.94 -1.01
CA ALA A 136 -2.62 3.73 0.39
C ALA A 136 -4.12 3.96 0.64
N SER A 137 -4.65 5.09 0.17
CA SER A 137 -6.09 5.40 0.26
C SER A 137 -6.93 4.37 -0.47
N LEU A 138 -6.54 3.97 -1.69
CA LEU A 138 -7.24 2.97 -2.48
C LEU A 138 -7.28 1.61 -1.79
N SER A 139 -6.21 1.20 -1.11
CA SER A 139 -6.15 -0.07 -0.39
C SER A 139 -7.11 -0.14 0.78
N VAL A 140 -7.19 0.92 1.58
CA VAL A 140 -8.15 0.99 2.68
C VAL A 140 -9.59 1.01 2.16
N ASN A 141 -9.84 1.77 1.09
CA ASN A 141 -11.15 1.83 0.45
C ASN A 141 -11.57 0.49 -0.20
N LEU A 142 -10.63 -0.32 -0.69
CA LEU A 142 -10.97 -1.67 -1.15
C LEU A 142 -11.46 -2.53 0.01
N ALA A 143 -10.74 -2.52 1.14
CA ALA A 143 -11.13 -3.29 2.32
C ALA A 143 -12.56 -2.93 2.78
N ASP A 144 -12.91 -1.65 2.77
CA ASP A 144 -14.27 -1.19 3.05
C ASP A 144 -15.27 -1.71 2.02
N ARG A 145 -14.96 -1.54 0.74
CA ARG A 145 -15.85 -1.92 -0.36
C ARG A 145 -16.20 -3.41 -0.36
N ILE A 146 -15.25 -4.27 0.00
CA ILE A 146 -15.48 -5.72 0.05
C ILE A 146 -15.98 -6.22 1.42
N SER A 147 -16.00 -5.36 2.45
CA SER A 147 -16.42 -5.71 3.81
C SER A 147 -17.84 -6.26 3.88
N GLY A 148 -18.76 -5.73 3.07
CA GLY A 148 -20.15 -6.22 3.00
C GLY A 148 -20.27 -7.64 2.45
N ILE A 149 -19.31 -8.09 1.63
CA ILE A 149 -19.26 -9.45 1.07
C ILE A 149 -18.62 -10.41 2.08
N THR A 150 -17.49 -10.02 2.66
CA THR A 150 -16.72 -10.86 3.60
C THR A 150 -17.29 -10.89 5.01
N LYS A 151 -18.17 -9.93 5.34
CA LYS A 151 -18.67 -9.65 6.70
C LYS A 151 -17.57 -9.32 7.71
N LYS A 152 -16.40 -8.88 7.23
CA LYS A 152 -15.32 -8.36 8.08
C LYS A 152 -15.60 -6.89 8.40
N THR A 153 -15.19 -6.44 9.58
CA THR A 153 -15.35 -5.05 10.01
C THR A 153 -14.10 -4.24 9.67
N VAL A 154 -14.28 -3.11 8.99
CA VAL A 154 -13.22 -2.11 8.79
C VAL A 154 -13.37 -1.01 9.86
N PRO A 155 -12.33 -0.73 10.67
CA PRO A 155 -12.38 0.34 11.64
C PRO A 155 -12.66 1.70 10.98
N LYS A 156 -13.59 2.48 11.55
CA LYS A 156 -13.91 3.84 11.04
C LYS A 156 -12.69 4.76 10.98
N ALA A 157 -11.75 4.60 11.92
CA ALA A 157 -10.50 5.34 11.93
C ALA A 157 -9.66 5.09 10.67
N TRP A 158 -9.69 3.88 10.09
CA TRP A 158 -8.98 3.60 8.85
C TRP A 158 -9.58 4.39 7.68
N LEU A 159 -10.91 4.44 7.62
CA LEU A 159 -11.64 5.19 6.58
C LEU A 159 -11.41 6.70 6.71
N ASP A 160 -11.34 7.21 7.93
CA ASP A 160 -11.02 8.61 8.20
C ASP A 160 -9.60 8.95 7.71
N ILE A 161 -8.62 8.09 8.01
CA ILE A 161 -7.26 8.21 7.47
C ILE A 161 -7.28 8.26 5.94
N ALA A 162 -7.88 7.26 5.30
CA ALA A 162 -7.88 7.14 3.85
C ALA A 162 -8.57 8.31 3.13
N SER A 163 -9.59 8.89 3.76
CA SER A 163 -10.35 10.03 3.21
C SER A 163 -9.66 11.37 3.44
N ASN A 164 -8.82 11.46 4.47
CA ASN A 164 -8.16 12.70 4.91
C ASN A 164 -6.64 12.67 4.76
N LEU A 165 -6.10 11.81 3.88
CA LEU A 165 -4.69 11.86 3.49
C LEU A 165 -4.39 13.16 2.73
N TYR A 166 -3.24 13.78 3.02
CA TYR A 166 -2.76 14.96 2.33
C TYR A 166 -2.22 14.59 0.95
N PHE A 167 -2.66 15.32 -0.08
CA PHE A 167 -2.15 15.21 -1.44
C PHE A 167 -1.58 16.58 -1.82
N PRO A 168 -0.27 16.71 -2.06
CA PRO A 168 0.30 18.00 -2.42
C PRO A 168 -0.24 18.42 -3.79
N PHE A 169 -0.80 19.62 -3.86
CA PHE A 169 -1.47 20.16 -5.04
C PHE A 169 -1.02 21.61 -5.24
N ASP A 170 -0.60 21.93 -6.46
CA ASP A 170 -0.25 23.28 -6.86
C ASP A 170 -1.44 23.94 -7.57
N GLU A 171 -2.02 24.94 -6.92
CA GLU A 171 -3.21 25.65 -7.42
C GLU A 171 -2.93 26.44 -8.71
N ALA A 172 -1.70 26.93 -8.90
CA ALA A 172 -1.36 27.74 -10.07
C ALA A 172 -1.35 26.90 -11.36
N SER A 173 -0.75 25.70 -11.30
CA SER A 173 -0.68 24.75 -12.42
C SER A 173 -1.81 23.73 -12.43
N GLN A 174 -2.71 23.73 -11.43
CA GLN A 174 -3.80 22.76 -11.28
C GLN A 174 -3.31 21.30 -11.33
N THR A 175 -2.18 21.03 -10.68
CA THR A 175 -1.48 19.75 -10.78
C THR A 175 -1.09 19.22 -9.40
N HIS A 176 -1.23 17.92 -9.20
CA HIS A 176 -0.63 17.28 -8.03
C HIS A 176 0.88 17.24 -8.16
N LEU A 177 1.58 17.70 -7.12
CA LEU A 177 3.03 17.56 -7.02
C LEU A 177 3.39 16.10 -6.78
N GLU A 178 4.53 15.65 -7.26
CA GLU A 178 4.95 14.25 -7.09
C GLU A 178 5.10 13.87 -5.61
N TYR A 179 5.64 14.78 -4.83
CA TYR A 179 5.75 14.72 -3.37
C TYR A 179 5.76 16.15 -2.80
N GLU A 180 5.63 16.28 -1.48
CA GLU A 180 5.66 17.61 -0.84
C GLU A 180 7.01 18.30 -1.05
N GLY A 181 6.97 19.49 -1.66
CA GLY A 181 8.17 20.27 -2.00
C GLY A 181 8.81 19.91 -3.33
N PHE A 182 8.14 19.12 -4.19
CA PHE A 182 8.57 18.90 -5.57
C PHE A 182 8.61 20.22 -6.35
N ASP A 183 9.66 20.40 -7.16
CA ASP A 183 9.92 21.60 -7.95
C ASP A 183 9.53 21.36 -9.40
N LEU A 184 8.41 21.94 -9.84
CA LEU A 184 7.88 21.82 -11.20
C LEU A 184 8.76 22.48 -12.29
N SER A 185 9.79 23.24 -11.90
CA SER A 185 10.66 23.94 -12.84
C SER A 185 11.87 23.13 -13.31
N LYS A 186 12.10 21.96 -12.71
CA LYS A 186 13.16 21.01 -13.06
C LYS A 186 12.60 19.88 -13.92
#